data_AF-A0A1Y1Z0H3-F1
#
_entry.id   AF-A0A1Y1Z0H3-F1
#
_cell.length_a   1.000
_cell.length_b   1.000
_cell.length_c   1.000
_cell.angle_alpha   90.00
_cell.angle_beta   90.00
_cell.angle_gamma   90.00
#
_symmetry.space_group_name_H-M   'P 1'
#
loop_
_entity.id
_entity.type
_entity.pdbx_description
1 polymer ?
#
loop_
_entity_poly.entity_id
_entity_poly.type
_entity_poly.pdbx_seq_one_letter_code
_entity_poly.pdbx_strand_id
1 'polypeptide(L)'
;MSSTCWHSTSIIMPNVSDPEKSDEFQSEKLTLDEDSKLDVPPEGGYGWVVVLSSFLIHFVVLGVQYSWGIYQQYYLSHTFAGRVKASSLSLVGTIGAAAMPICGIVTGRLADRYGFKLIAFCGTATLTLGLILASFAKELWHLYLTQGLLYGVGSSLCFFPAISVPSQWFKQRRGLAVGIAVSGSGIGGLALGPATDRLISSLGHQWALRVTGIFSFVLLSVACILLRTRAKTKVNSPIIDVKLFKNPKFIIMCLGGVTFSFGYLIPMYYIPDYASSISLSASSGALIVGLLNGASALGRVLLGTAADRFGRLNLLVFCMLVGSLSTLIIWPNAGSFAPLLIFALLFGFTAGGFISLFPVVIANIFGLENLATVTGLVYASTGVGNLAGSPTAGALHDSTSDYLPVILLSGVTMVFGTLVNFGLRMMVERKLFAKA
;
A
#
# COMPACT_ATOMS: atom_id res chain seq x y z
N MET A 1 6.76 56.94 33.44
CA MET A 1 7.00 56.86 31.99
C MET A 1 7.06 55.39 31.56
N SER A 2 6.14 55.02 30.66
CA SER A 2 6.08 53.83 29.75
C SER A 2 6.42 52.43 30.30
N SER A 3 5.50 51.48 30.50
CA SER A 3 4.58 50.76 29.57
C SER A 3 5.24 49.63 28.75
N THR A 4 4.82 48.38 28.96
CA THR A 4 4.62 47.38 27.89
C THR A 4 3.60 46.33 28.32
N CYS A 5 2.75 45.99 27.36
CA CYS A 5 1.45 45.34 27.47
C CYS A 5 1.57 43.83 27.22
N TRP A 6 0.95 42.99 28.06
CA TRP A 6 0.67 41.59 27.76
C TRP A 6 -0.83 41.43 27.56
N HIS A 7 -1.26 41.10 26.34
CA HIS A 7 -2.64 40.72 26.04
C HIS A 7 -2.91 39.30 26.56
N SER A 8 -3.64 39.22 27.67
CA SER A 8 -4.39 38.04 28.08
C SER A 8 -5.67 37.99 27.25
N THR A 9 -5.83 36.98 26.40
CA THR A 9 -7.12 36.68 25.77
C THR A 9 -7.97 35.93 26.79
N SER A 10 -8.76 36.67 27.55
CA SER A 10 -9.77 36.11 28.44
C SER A 10 -10.80 35.35 27.63
N ILE A 11 -11.00 34.08 27.97
CA ILE A 11 -12.19 33.33 27.59
C ILE A 11 -13.36 34.04 28.29
N ILE A 12 -14.18 34.75 27.51
CA ILE A 12 -15.42 35.35 28.00
C ILE A 12 -16.33 34.18 28.39
N MET A 13 -16.43 33.89 29.69
CA MET A 13 -17.50 33.02 30.19
C MET A 13 -18.81 33.79 30.02
N PRO A 14 -19.82 33.25 29.31
CA PRO A 14 -21.11 33.89 29.22
C PRO A 14 -21.74 33.95 30.61
N ASN A 15 -22.36 35.09 30.92
CA ASN A 15 -23.03 35.34 32.19
C ASN A 15 -24.21 34.37 32.35
N VAL A 16 -24.09 33.41 33.27
CA VAL A 16 -25.09 32.35 33.52
C VAL A 16 -26.20 32.93 34.39
N SER A 17 -27.11 33.69 33.79
CA SER A 17 -28.34 34.16 34.45
C SER A 17 -29.62 33.86 33.66
N ASP A 18 -29.51 33.24 32.47
CA ASP A 18 -30.63 32.78 31.65
C ASP A 18 -30.77 31.24 31.78
N PRO A 19 -31.84 30.72 32.42
CA PRO A 19 -32.02 29.27 32.59
C PRO A 19 -32.17 28.50 31.26
N GLU A 20 -32.74 29.12 30.21
CA GLU A 20 -32.85 28.47 28.89
C GLU A 20 -31.49 28.27 28.20
N LYS A 21 -30.55 29.22 28.35
CA LYS A 21 -29.19 29.09 27.77
C LYS A 21 -28.33 28.09 28.52
N SER A 22 -28.58 27.87 29.82
CA SER A 22 -27.89 26.82 30.58
C SER A 22 -28.35 25.43 30.16
N ASP A 23 -29.63 25.25 29.86
CA ASP A 23 -30.17 23.97 29.39
C ASP A 23 -29.72 23.67 27.96
N GLU A 24 -29.67 24.69 27.09
CA GLU A 24 -29.16 24.55 25.72
C GLU A 24 -27.66 24.21 25.72
N PHE A 25 -26.85 24.90 26.53
CA PHE A 25 -25.42 24.60 26.69
C PHE A 25 -25.15 23.25 27.34
N GLN A 26 -25.98 22.82 28.31
CA GLN A 26 -25.88 21.48 28.89
C GLN A 26 -26.29 20.39 27.90
N SER A 27 -27.32 20.63 27.08
CA SER A 27 -27.72 19.72 26.01
C SER A 27 -26.66 19.61 24.91
N GLU A 28 -26.00 20.72 24.56
CA GLU A 28 -24.88 20.75 23.63
C GLU A 28 -23.65 20.03 24.22
N LYS A 29 -23.36 20.22 25.51
CA LYS A 29 -22.31 19.44 26.20
C LYS A 29 -22.63 17.95 26.30
N LEU A 30 -23.87 17.58 26.61
CA LEU A 30 -24.31 16.19 26.70
C LEU A 30 -24.28 15.49 25.35
N THR A 31 -24.69 16.18 24.28
CA THR A 31 -24.58 15.66 22.91
C THR A 31 -23.13 15.57 22.44
N LEU A 32 -22.27 16.53 22.78
CA LEU A 32 -20.83 16.45 22.52
C LEU A 32 -20.15 15.32 23.32
N ASP A 33 -20.54 15.11 24.57
CA ASP A 33 -20.00 14.03 25.42
C ASP A 33 -20.50 12.64 24.97
N GLU A 34 -21.74 12.51 24.47
CA GLU A 34 -22.25 11.28 23.87
C GLU A 34 -21.62 10.97 22.50
N ASP A 35 -21.47 11.96 21.61
CA ASP A 35 -20.76 11.79 20.33
C ASP A 35 -19.25 11.48 20.58
N SER A 36 -18.66 12.00 21.65
CA SER A 36 -17.26 11.68 22.05
C SER A 36 -17.10 10.24 22.57
N LYS A 37 -18.09 9.70 23.28
CA LYS A 37 -18.11 8.30 23.75
C LYS A 37 -18.30 7.31 22.59
N LEU A 38 -18.99 7.70 21.53
CA LEU A 38 -19.14 6.92 20.29
C LEU A 38 -17.87 6.86 19.43
N ASP A 39 -16.89 7.74 19.66
CA ASP A 39 -15.71 7.91 18.80
C ASP A 39 -14.48 7.09 19.25
N VAL A 40 -14.50 6.48 20.44
CA VAL A 40 -13.42 5.60 20.92
C VAL A 40 -13.49 4.25 20.21
N PRO A 41 -12.45 3.78 19.51
CA PRO A 41 -12.40 2.45 18.87
C PRO A 41 -12.76 1.30 19.81
N PRO A 42 -13.62 0.34 19.40
CA PRO A 42 -14.04 -0.76 20.26
C PRO A 42 -12.90 -1.76 20.52
N GLU A 43 -11.77 -1.64 19.83
CA GLU A 43 -10.59 -2.51 19.95
C GLU A 43 -10.90 -4.01 19.77
N GLY A 44 -11.91 -4.35 18.96
CA GLY A 44 -12.31 -5.73 18.71
C GLY A 44 -13.71 -5.91 18.12
N GLY A 45 -14.35 -7.04 18.43
CA GLY A 45 -15.68 -7.39 17.94
C GLY A 45 -15.74 -7.51 16.41
N TYR A 46 -16.71 -6.82 15.79
CA TYR A 46 -16.84 -6.77 14.34
C TYR A 46 -15.61 -6.16 13.63
N GLY A 47 -14.75 -5.44 14.36
CA GLY A 47 -13.48 -4.95 13.83
C GLY A 47 -12.59 -6.07 13.28
N TRP A 48 -12.63 -7.28 13.84
CA TRP A 48 -11.89 -8.43 13.29
C TRP A 48 -12.50 -8.99 12.01
N VAL A 49 -13.83 -8.92 11.86
CA VAL A 49 -14.52 -9.25 10.60
C VAL A 49 -14.11 -8.25 9.51
N VAL A 50 -13.97 -6.98 9.86
CA VAL A 50 -13.46 -5.94 8.97
C VAL A 50 -12.00 -6.20 8.59
N VAL A 51 -11.15 -6.60 9.55
CA VAL A 51 -9.77 -7.00 9.26
C VAL A 51 -9.73 -8.19 8.30
N LEU A 52 -10.57 -9.21 8.50
CA LEU A 52 -10.71 -10.35 7.58
C LEU A 52 -11.20 -9.90 6.19
N SER A 53 -12.19 -9.03 6.12
CA SER A 53 -12.65 -8.44 4.86
C SER A 53 -11.51 -7.75 4.11
N SER A 54 -10.77 -6.87 4.78
CA SER A 54 -9.62 -6.19 4.18
C SER A 54 -8.51 -7.17 3.78
N PHE A 55 -8.28 -8.22 4.57
CA PHE A 55 -7.38 -9.31 4.24
C PHE A 55 -7.75 -9.99 2.93
N LEU A 56 -9.01 -10.37 2.75
CA LEU A 56 -9.49 -11.01 1.52
C LEU A 56 -9.35 -10.07 0.31
N ILE A 57 -9.63 -8.78 0.49
CA ILE A 57 -9.44 -7.79 -0.58
C ILE A 57 -7.96 -7.70 -0.98
N HIS A 58 -7.06 -7.54 -0.02
CA HIS A 58 -5.62 -7.45 -0.31
C HIS A 58 -5.05 -8.77 -0.86
N PHE A 59 -5.55 -9.91 -0.41
CA PHE A 59 -5.18 -11.23 -0.92
C PHE A 59 -5.44 -11.36 -2.41
N VAL A 60 -6.63 -10.99 -2.87
CA VAL A 60 -6.98 -11.05 -4.29
C VAL A 60 -6.27 -9.95 -5.07
N VAL A 61 -6.43 -8.69 -4.66
CA VAL A 61 -6.01 -7.53 -5.44
C VAL A 61 -4.50 -7.52 -5.68
N LEU A 62 -3.69 -7.76 -4.63
CA LEU A 62 -2.24 -7.78 -4.80
C LEU A 62 -1.71 -9.17 -5.17
N GLY A 63 -2.37 -10.25 -4.77
CA GLY A 63 -1.93 -11.60 -5.15
C GLY A 63 -2.08 -11.88 -6.65
N VAL A 64 -3.20 -11.45 -7.26
CA VAL A 64 -3.37 -11.53 -8.73
C VAL A 64 -2.38 -10.61 -9.43
N GLN A 65 -2.13 -9.42 -8.88
CA GLN A 65 -1.14 -8.48 -9.41
C GLN A 65 0.28 -9.05 -9.42
N TYR A 66 0.70 -9.70 -8.33
CA TYR A 66 2.01 -10.35 -8.25
C TYR A 66 2.12 -11.58 -9.17
N SER A 67 1.00 -12.19 -9.55
CA SER A 67 0.96 -13.32 -10.49
C SER A 67 1.13 -12.88 -11.96
N TRP A 68 1.19 -11.57 -12.25
CA TRP A 68 1.40 -11.05 -13.61
C TRP A 68 2.65 -11.62 -14.29
N GLY A 69 3.76 -11.82 -13.55
CA GLY A 69 5.00 -12.34 -14.11
C GLY A 69 4.84 -13.68 -14.84
N ILE A 70 3.93 -14.52 -14.36
CA ILE A 70 3.62 -15.83 -14.95
C ILE A 70 2.90 -15.66 -16.30
N TYR A 71 1.90 -14.76 -16.34
CA TYR A 71 1.22 -14.42 -17.59
C TYR A 71 2.19 -13.77 -18.59
N GLN A 72 3.07 -12.87 -18.14
CA GLN A 72 4.08 -12.25 -18.98
C GLN A 72 5.00 -13.30 -19.63
N GLN A 73 5.52 -14.26 -18.84
CA GLN A 73 6.37 -15.32 -19.37
C GLN A 73 5.63 -16.20 -20.38
N TYR A 74 4.39 -16.57 -20.09
CA TYR A 74 3.56 -17.36 -21.01
C TYR A 74 3.26 -16.61 -22.32
N TYR A 75 2.93 -15.32 -22.22
CA TYR A 75 2.67 -14.48 -23.37
C TYR A 75 3.90 -14.30 -24.27
N LEU A 76 5.10 -14.13 -23.68
CA LEU A 76 6.34 -14.04 -24.44
C LEU A 76 6.71 -15.35 -25.15
N SER A 77 6.48 -16.48 -24.49
CA SER A 77 6.89 -17.79 -25.01
C SER A 77 5.90 -18.41 -25.99
N HIS A 78 4.60 -18.08 -25.87
CA HIS A 78 3.54 -18.73 -26.67
C HIS A 78 2.68 -17.73 -27.43
N THR A 79 1.94 -16.86 -26.71
CA THR A 79 0.86 -16.07 -27.33
C THR A 79 1.40 -15.05 -28.32
N PHE A 80 2.48 -14.34 -27.98
CA PHE A 80 3.10 -13.31 -28.82
C PHE A 80 4.56 -13.65 -29.16
N ALA A 81 4.89 -14.94 -29.19
CA ALA A 81 6.24 -15.42 -29.49
C ALA A 81 6.78 -14.78 -30.78
N GLY A 82 7.93 -14.12 -30.69
CA GLY A 82 8.58 -13.41 -31.81
C GLY A 82 7.86 -12.16 -32.33
N ARG A 83 6.68 -11.80 -31.79
CA ARG A 83 5.86 -10.67 -32.27
C ARG A 83 5.99 -9.40 -31.43
N VAL A 84 6.35 -9.52 -30.16
CA VAL A 84 6.45 -8.40 -29.22
C VAL A 84 7.74 -8.45 -28.42
N LYS A 85 8.27 -7.27 -28.05
CA LYS A 85 9.43 -7.14 -27.16
C LYS A 85 9.01 -7.39 -25.71
N ALA A 86 9.91 -7.99 -24.92
CA ALA A 86 9.70 -8.21 -23.48
C ALA A 86 9.40 -6.91 -22.72
N SER A 87 10.09 -5.82 -23.06
CA SER A 87 9.87 -4.50 -22.48
C SER A 87 8.48 -3.93 -22.77
N SER A 88 7.94 -4.13 -23.98
CA SER A 88 6.58 -3.70 -24.30
C SER A 88 5.53 -4.51 -23.53
N LEU A 89 5.76 -5.80 -23.31
CA LEU A 89 4.81 -6.61 -22.56
C LEU A 89 4.88 -6.33 -21.05
N SER A 90 6.07 -6.13 -20.49
CA SER A 90 6.23 -5.81 -19.06
C SER A 90 5.56 -4.49 -18.67
N LEU A 91 5.45 -3.53 -19.61
CA LEU A 91 4.70 -2.29 -19.40
C LEU A 91 3.23 -2.53 -19.02
N VAL A 92 2.60 -3.62 -19.44
CA VAL A 92 1.22 -3.95 -19.02
C VAL A 92 1.14 -4.11 -17.50
N GLY A 93 2.03 -4.92 -16.92
CA GLY A 93 2.11 -5.12 -15.48
C GLY A 93 2.48 -3.84 -14.73
N THR A 94 3.42 -3.06 -15.27
CA THR A 94 3.81 -1.76 -14.72
C THR A 94 2.65 -0.76 -14.70
N ILE A 95 1.87 -0.68 -15.79
CA ILE A 95 0.67 0.17 -15.87
C ILE A 95 -0.34 -0.26 -14.81
N GLY A 96 -0.60 -1.57 -14.66
CA GLY A 96 -1.49 -2.07 -13.60
C GLY A 96 -0.99 -1.72 -12.19
N ALA A 97 0.32 -1.82 -11.95
CA ALA A 97 0.96 -1.53 -10.66
C ALA A 97 1.01 -0.03 -10.34
N ALA A 98 1.16 0.83 -11.35
CA ALA A 98 1.19 2.28 -11.19
C ALA A 98 -0.22 2.88 -11.15
N ALA A 99 -1.17 2.36 -11.93
CA ALA A 99 -2.55 2.83 -11.96
C ALA A 99 -3.24 2.69 -10.60
N MET A 100 -2.98 1.60 -9.86
CA MET A 100 -3.55 1.41 -8.52
C MET A 100 -3.27 2.61 -7.58
N PRO A 101 -2.00 2.96 -7.27
CA PRO A 101 -1.69 4.10 -6.43
C PRO A 101 -2.06 5.45 -7.08
N ILE A 102 -1.82 5.66 -8.38
CA ILE A 102 -2.11 6.94 -9.06
C ILE A 102 -3.60 7.27 -9.02
N CYS A 103 -4.46 6.29 -9.28
CA CYS A 103 -5.91 6.45 -9.17
C CYS A 103 -6.37 6.72 -7.72
N GLY A 104 -5.50 6.50 -6.72
CA GLY A 104 -5.72 6.82 -5.30
C GLY A 104 -6.19 8.25 -5.04
N ILE A 105 -5.72 9.22 -5.85
CA ILE A 105 -6.15 10.63 -5.79
C ILE A 105 -7.68 10.73 -5.86
N VAL A 106 -8.30 9.93 -6.75
CA VAL A 106 -9.73 9.97 -7.02
C VAL A 106 -10.46 8.93 -6.18
N THR A 107 -9.96 7.70 -6.12
CA THR A 107 -10.64 6.57 -5.47
C THR A 107 -10.78 6.75 -3.97
N GLY A 108 -9.77 7.31 -3.30
CA GLY A 108 -9.85 7.66 -1.88
C GLY A 108 -11.00 8.63 -1.58
N ARG A 109 -11.15 9.67 -2.41
CA ARG A 109 -12.24 10.64 -2.26
C ARG A 109 -13.61 10.03 -2.56
N LEU A 110 -13.70 9.24 -3.62
CA LEU A 110 -14.94 8.54 -3.95
C LEU A 110 -15.39 7.65 -2.78
N ALA A 111 -14.46 6.95 -2.13
CA ALA A 111 -14.75 6.10 -0.98
C ALA A 111 -15.29 6.91 0.22
N ASP A 112 -14.64 8.03 0.55
CA ASP A 112 -15.09 8.90 1.63
C ASP A 112 -16.44 9.59 1.34
N ARG A 113 -16.74 9.87 0.07
CA ARG A 113 -17.96 10.60 -0.34
C ARG A 113 -19.18 9.69 -0.56
N TYR A 114 -19.01 8.60 -1.29
CA TYR A 114 -20.11 7.72 -1.72
C TYR A 114 -20.20 6.43 -0.89
N GLY A 115 -19.25 6.21 0.02
CA GLY A 115 -19.21 5.06 0.90
C GLY A 115 -18.29 3.96 0.40
N PHE A 116 -17.56 3.37 1.35
CA PHE A 116 -16.49 2.40 1.10
C PHE A 116 -16.99 1.11 0.44
N LYS A 117 -18.18 0.62 0.84
CA LYS A 117 -18.79 -0.60 0.28
C LYS A 117 -19.10 -0.46 -1.21
N LEU A 118 -19.76 0.63 -1.59
CA LEU A 118 -20.19 0.87 -2.96
C LEU A 118 -18.97 0.97 -3.87
N ILE A 119 -17.96 1.76 -3.46
CA ILE A 119 -16.74 1.95 -4.23
C ILE A 119 -15.93 0.65 -4.36
N ALA A 120 -15.81 -0.14 -3.29
CA ALA A 120 -15.16 -1.45 -3.36
C ALA A 120 -15.92 -2.45 -4.27
N PHE A 121 -17.25 -2.40 -4.28
CA PHE A 121 -18.05 -3.24 -5.19
C PHE A 121 -17.87 -2.82 -6.66
N CYS A 122 -17.88 -1.51 -6.96
CA CYS A 122 -17.55 -1.00 -8.29
C CYS A 122 -16.13 -1.42 -8.73
N GLY A 123 -15.17 -1.37 -7.80
CA GLY A 123 -13.82 -1.88 -8.04
C GLY A 123 -13.79 -3.38 -8.36
N THR A 124 -14.53 -4.17 -7.60
CA THR A 124 -14.68 -5.63 -7.80
C THR A 124 -15.23 -5.95 -9.19
N ALA A 125 -16.28 -5.24 -9.62
CA ALA A 125 -16.83 -5.40 -10.97
C ALA A 125 -15.80 -5.00 -12.05
N THR A 126 -15.12 -3.86 -11.87
CA THR A 126 -14.16 -3.33 -12.84
C THR A 126 -12.93 -4.21 -13.01
N LEU A 127 -12.31 -4.69 -11.92
CA LEU A 127 -11.13 -5.57 -12.02
C LEU A 127 -11.50 -6.94 -12.56
N THR A 128 -12.67 -7.48 -12.20
CA THR A 128 -13.18 -8.75 -12.74
C THR A 128 -13.39 -8.64 -14.24
N LEU A 129 -14.02 -7.55 -14.68
CA LEU A 129 -14.24 -7.27 -16.10
C LEU A 129 -12.89 -7.17 -16.84
N GLY A 130 -11.90 -6.49 -16.25
CA GLY A 130 -10.54 -6.42 -16.80
C GLY A 130 -9.93 -7.81 -17.02
N LEU A 131 -10.00 -8.70 -16.04
CA LEU A 131 -9.48 -10.07 -16.15
C LEU A 131 -10.24 -10.90 -17.20
N ILE A 132 -11.58 -10.84 -17.23
CA ILE A 132 -12.39 -11.60 -18.18
C ILE A 132 -12.16 -11.09 -19.62
N LEU A 133 -12.14 -9.77 -19.83
CA LEU A 133 -11.88 -9.18 -21.14
C LEU A 133 -10.47 -9.50 -21.65
N ALA A 134 -9.48 -9.57 -20.74
CA ALA A 134 -8.13 -10.00 -21.10
C ALA A 134 -8.09 -11.42 -21.70
N SER A 135 -9.03 -12.30 -21.33
CA SER A 135 -9.11 -13.65 -21.91
C SER A 135 -9.42 -13.68 -23.40
N PHE A 136 -9.88 -12.56 -23.98
CA PHE A 136 -10.16 -12.39 -25.40
C PHE A 136 -9.07 -11.56 -26.12
N ALA A 137 -7.95 -11.28 -25.45
CA ALA A 137 -6.88 -10.48 -26.02
C ALA A 137 -6.21 -11.20 -27.21
N LYS A 138 -6.11 -10.48 -28.34
CA LYS A 138 -5.42 -10.95 -29.56
C LYS A 138 -4.22 -10.08 -29.92
N GLU A 139 -4.20 -8.85 -29.41
CA GLU A 139 -3.18 -7.85 -29.64
C GLU A 139 -2.70 -7.27 -28.31
N LEU A 140 -1.46 -6.76 -28.29
CA LEU A 140 -0.84 -6.25 -27.07
C LEU A 140 -1.63 -5.09 -26.43
N TRP A 141 -2.26 -4.23 -27.24
CA TRP A 141 -3.03 -3.11 -26.70
C TRP A 141 -4.32 -3.54 -25.99
N HIS A 142 -4.87 -4.71 -26.31
CA HIS A 142 -5.96 -5.28 -25.50
C HIS A 142 -5.49 -5.50 -24.06
N LEU A 143 -4.26 -5.97 -23.86
CA LEU A 143 -3.69 -6.21 -22.54
C LEU A 143 -3.40 -4.91 -21.79
N TYR A 144 -2.93 -3.86 -22.48
CA TYR A 144 -2.77 -2.53 -21.88
C TYR A 144 -4.08 -1.99 -21.31
N LEU A 145 -5.19 -2.13 -22.03
CA LEU A 145 -6.50 -1.64 -21.57
C LEU A 145 -7.09 -2.53 -20.47
N THR A 146 -6.90 -3.84 -20.54
CA THR A 146 -7.54 -4.82 -19.65
C THR A 146 -6.73 -5.10 -18.39
N GLN A 147 -5.61 -5.82 -18.49
CA GLN A 147 -4.75 -6.17 -17.34
C GLN A 147 -3.92 -4.99 -16.83
N GLY A 148 -3.69 -3.98 -17.67
CA GLY A 148 -3.09 -2.72 -17.26
C GLY A 148 -4.12 -1.79 -16.62
N LEU A 149 -4.86 -1.05 -17.44
CA LEU A 149 -5.69 0.07 -16.99
C LEU A 149 -6.94 -0.37 -16.20
N LEU A 150 -7.80 -1.22 -16.76
CA LEU A 150 -9.04 -1.66 -16.10
C LEU A 150 -8.75 -2.36 -14.77
N TYR A 151 -7.81 -3.30 -14.77
CA TYR A 151 -7.37 -3.97 -13.55
C TYR A 151 -6.79 -2.98 -12.54
N GLY A 152 -5.93 -2.04 -12.98
CA GLY A 152 -5.33 -1.00 -12.13
C GLY A 152 -6.35 -0.04 -11.50
N VAL A 153 -7.37 0.37 -12.25
CA VAL A 153 -8.46 1.21 -11.73
C VAL A 153 -9.33 0.43 -10.75
N GLY A 154 -9.72 -0.80 -11.11
CA GLY A 154 -10.53 -1.66 -10.26
C GLY A 154 -9.82 -2.05 -8.95
N SER A 155 -8.50 -2.32 -9.01
CA SER A 155 -7.67 -2.57 -7.84
C SER A 155 -7.58 -1.34 -6.94
N SER A 156 -7.42 -0.13 -7.49
CA SER A 156 -7.44 1.13 -6.73
C SER A 156 -8.75 1.31 -5.94
N LEU A 157 -9.89 1.10 -6.62
CA LEU A 157 -11.23 1.21 -6.04
C LEU A 157 -11.46 0.22 -4.88
N CYS A 158 -10.77 -0.93 -4.87
CA CYS A 158 -10.84 -1.89 -3.76
C CYS A 158 -9.80 -1.61 -2.66
N PHE A 159 -8.58 -1.25 -3.06
CA PHE A 159 -7.40 -1.17 -2.19
C PHE A 159 -7.54 -0.08 -1.13
N PHE A 160 -7.91 1.14 -1.53
CA PHE A 160 -7.97 2.27 -0.60
C PHE A 160 -9.09 2.15 0.44
N PRO A 161 -10.30 1.69 0.08
CA PRO A 161 -11.27 1.32 1.10
C PRO A 161 -10.75 0.25 2.06
N ALA A 162 -10.16 -0.83 1.55
CA ALA A 162 -9.71 -1.94 2.38
C ALA A 162 -8.58 -1.57 3.35
N ILE A 163 -7.62 -0.73 2.93
CA ILE A 163 -6.47 -0.37 3.77
C ILE A 163 -6.83 0.64 4.87
N SER A 164 -7.81 1.51 4.64
CA SER A 164 -8.18 2.57 5.58
C SER A 164 -9.15 2.13 6.67
N VAL A 165 -10.09 1.21 6.38
CA VAL A 165 -11.17 0.86 7.32
C VAL A 165 -10.66 0.20 8.62
N PRO A 166 -9.69 -0.73 8.64
CA PRO A 166 -9.19 -1.32 9.89
C PRO A 166 -8.68 -0.26 10.88
N SER A 167 -8.10 0.84 10.40
CA SER A 167 -7.63 1.95 11.25
C SER A 167 -8.75 2.69 11.98
N GLN A 168 -10.01 2.55 11.52
CA GLN A 168 -11.19 3.14 12.16
C GLN A 168 -11.70 2.30 13.34
N TRP A 169 -11.36 1.00 13.38
CA TRP A 169 -11.84 0.05 14.40
C TRP A 169 -10.84 -0.18 15.53
N PHE A 170 -9.57 0.22 15.33
CA PHE A 170 -8.49 0.03 16.29
C PHE A 170 -7.65 1.31 16.43
N LYS A 171 -7.45 1.75 17.68
CA LYS A 171 -6.54 2.83 18.08
C LYS A 171 -5.30 2.28 18.78
N GLN A 172 -5.43 1.35 19.71
CA GLN A 172 -4.30 0.77 20.44
C GLN A 172 -3.63 -0.35 19.64
N ARG A 173 -4.42 -1.20 18.99
CA ARG A 173 -3.94 -2.34 18.17
C ARG A 173 -3.95 -2.04 16.67
N ARG A 174 -3.79 -0.77 16.30
CA ARG A 174 -3.96 -0.32 14.90
C ARG A 174 -2.91 -0.96 13.98
N GLY A 175 -1.66 -1.00 14.43
CA GLY A 175 -0.57 -1.62 13.69
C GLY A 175 -0.79 -3.11 13.49
N LEU A 176 -1.22 -3.83 14.54
CA LEU A 176 -1.61 -5.25 14.42
C LEU A 176 -2.77 -5.46 13.44
N ALA A 177 -3.86 -4.68 13.56
CA ALA A 177 -5.05 -4.83 12.74
C ALA A 177 -4.79 -4.56 11.26
N VAL A 178 -4.10 -3.46 10.94
CA VAL A 178 -3.68 -3.13 9.57
C VAL A 178 -2.62 -4.12 9.08
N GLY A 179 -1.70 -4.54 9.94
CA GLY A 179 -0.70 -5.56 9.64
C GLY A 179 -1.33 -6.88 9.19
N ILE A 180 -2.32 -7.39 9.93
CA ILE A 180 -3.09 -8.58 9.54
C ILE A 180 -3.82 -8.31 8.23
N ALA A 181 -4.59 -7.23 8.13
CA ALA A 181 -5.35 -6.90 6.93
C ALA A 181 -4.48 -6.86 5.67
N VAL A 182 -3.31 -6.22 5.72
CA VAL A 182 -2.45 -6.08 4.54
C VAL A 182 -1.59 -7.34 4.31
N SER A 183 -1.40 -8.21 5.32
CA SER A 183 -0.66 -9.47 5.17
C SER A 183 -1.29 -10.41 4.13
N GLY A 184 -2.61 -10.27 3.88
CA GLY A 184 -3.32 -10.95 2.82
C GLY A 184 -2.62 -10.84 1.47
N SER A 185 -2.05 -9.68 1.12
CA SER A 185 -1.31 -9.51 -0.14
C SER A 185 -0.07 -10.39 -0.30
N GLY A 186 0.66 -10.66 0.79
CA GLY A 186 1.85 -11.51 0.76
C GLY A 186 1.47 -12.99 0.66
N ILE A 187 0.44 -13.40 1.41
CA ILE A 187 -0.12 -14.76 1.34
C ILE A 187 -0.77 -14.99 -0.03
N GLY A 188 -1.46 -14.00 -0.58
CA GLY A 188 -2.03 -14.02 -1.93
C GLY A 188 -0.97 -14.18 -3.01
N GLY A 189 0.16 -13.47 -2.92
CA GLY A 189 1.28 -13.66 -3.83
C GLY A 189 1.86 -15.09 -3.77
N LEU A 190 1.99 -15.65 -2.56
CA LEU A 190 2.48 -17.02 -2.35
C LEU A 190 1.51 -18.08 -2.91
N ALA A 191 0.21 -17.88 -2.76
CA ALA A 191 -0.82 -18.86 -3.12
C ALA A 191 -1.25 -18.76 -4.59
N LEU A 192 -1.49 -17.54 -5.09
CA LEU A 192 -2.08 -17.31 -6.41
C LEU A 192 -1.06 -17.49 -7.54
N GLY A 193 0.24 -17.33 -7.29
CA GLY A 193 1.28 -17.60 -8.28
C GLY A 193 1.26 -19.05 -8.77
N PRO A 194 1.56 -20.04 -7.90
CA PRO A 194 1.50 -21.45 -8.27
C PRO A 194 0.12 -21.92 -8.76
N ALA A 195 -0.96 -21.35 -8.22
CA ALA A 195 -2.31 -21.63 -8.71
C ALA A 195 -2.50 -21.15 -10.16
N THR A 196 -2.00 -19.96 -10.50
CA THR A 196 -2.04 -19.40 -11.85
C THR A 196 -1.23 -20.25 -12.83
N ASP A 197 -0.01 -20.65 -12.45
CA ASP A 197 0.84 -21.53 -13.28
C ASP A 197 0.16 -22.87 -13.59
N ARG A 198 -0.45 -23.50 -12.58
CA ARG A 198 -1.24 -24.73 -12.77
C ARG A 198 -2.48 -24.53 -13.64
N LEU A 199 -3.18 -23.41 -13.48
CA LEU A 199 -4.36 -23.10 -14.33
C LEU A 199 -3.95 -22.88 -15.78
N ILE A 200 -2.85 -22.18 -16.03
CA ILE A 200 -2.33 -21.94 -17.38
C ILE A 200 -1.89 -23.24 -18.04
N SER A 201 -1.15 -24.10 -17.34
CA SER A 201 -0.66 -25.37 -17.88
C SER A 201 -1.75 -26.39 -18.15
N SER A 202 -2.85 -26.38 -17.39
CA SER A 202 -3.96 -27.33 -17.54
C SER A 202 -5.09 -26.86 -18.46
N LEU A 203 -5.47 -25.58 -18.40
CA LEU A 203 -6.65 -25.04 -19.11
C LEU A 203 -6.29 -23.98 -20.18
N GLY A 204 -5.02 -23.57 -20.25
CA GLY A 204 -4.57 -22.45 -21.06
C GLY A 204 -4.84 -21.08 -20.43
N HIS A 205 -4.15 -20.05 -20.92
CA HIS A 205 -4.20 -18.70 -20.36
C HIS A 205 -5.60 -18.06 -20.39
N GLN A 206 -6.41 -18.32 -21.41
CA GLN A 206 -7.74 -17.72 -21.54
C GLN A 206 -8.68 -18.19 -20.44
N TRP A 207 -8.71 -19.51 -20.19
CA TRP A 207 -9.52 -20.07 -19.10
C TRP A 207 -8.92 -19.75 -17.73
N ALA A 208 -7.59 -19.72 -17.59
CA ALA A 208 -6.95 -19.27 -16.36
C ALA A 208 -7.43 -17.85 -15.96
N LEU A 209 -7.46 -16.91 -16.90
CA LEU A 209 -7.94 -15.55 -16.67
C LEU A 209 -9.42 -15.51 -16.25
N ARG A 210 -10.28 -16.30 -16.90
CA ARG A 210 -11.72 -16.38 -16.57
C ARG A 210 -11.93 -16.96 -15.17
N VAL A 211 -11.24 -18.05 -14.85
CA VAL A 211 -11.31 -18.69 -13.52
C VAL A 211 -10.83 -17.71 -12.45
N THR A 212 -9.69 -17.06 -12.65
CA THR A 212 -9.17 -16.05 -11.72
C THR A 212 -10.12 -14.85 -11.59
N GLY A 213 -10.74 -14.41 -12.68
CA GLY A 213 -11.75 -13.35 -12.67
C GLY A 213 -12.99 -13.73 -11.84
N ILE A 214 -13.56 -14.91 -12.07
CA ILE A 214 -14.73 -15.41 -11.33
C ILE A 214 -14.39 -15.61 -9.85
N PHE A 215 -13.23 -16.21 -9.55
CA PHE A 215 -12.73 -16.36 -8.18
C PHE A 215 -12.59 -15.01 -7.49
N SER A 216 -11.99 -14.02 -8.16
CA SER A 216 -11.83 -12.67 -7.65
C SER A 216 -13.19 -12.02 -7.37
N PHE A 217 -14.14 -12.14 -8.29
CA PHE A 217 -15.49 -11.58 -8.14
C PHE A 217 -16.21 -12.13 -6.91
N VAL A 218 -16.21 -13.46 -6.74
CA VAL A 218 -16.90 -14.12 -5.63
C VAL A 218 -16.28 -13.71 -4.30
N LEU A 219 -14.95 -13.84 -4.18
CA LEU A 219 -14.27 -13.59 -2.91
C LEU A 219 -14.31 -12.11 -2.51
N LEU A 220 -14.15 -11.20 -3.48
CA LEU A 220 -14.23 -9.77 -3.23
C LEU A 220 -15.66 -9.30 -2.96
N SER A 221 -16.69 -9.90 -3.58
CA SER A 221 -18.08 -9.58 -3.28
C SER A 221 -18.42 -9.93 -1.83
N VAL A 222 -18.00 -11.12 -1.37
CA VAL A 222 -18.12 -11.52 0.04
C VAL A 222 -17.40 -10.52 0.94
N ALA A 223 -16.16 -10.15 0.61
CA ALA A 223 -15.42 -9.16 1.39
C ALA A 223 -16.14 -7.80 1.42
N CYS A 224 -16.65 -7.30 0.29
CA CYS A 224 -17.39 -6.03 0.22
C CYS A 224 -18.65 -6.03 1.11
N ILE A 225 -19.35 -7.16 1.21
CA ILE A 225 -20.51 -7.30 2.10
C ILE A 225 -20.09 -7.17 3.58
N LEU A 226 -18.97 -7.81 3.95
CA LEU A 226 -18.42 -7.84 5.30
C LEU A 226 -17.81 -6.49 5.74
N LEU A 227 -17.26 -5.72 4.81
CA LEU A 227 -16.62 -4.42 5.08
C LEU A 227 -17.57 -3.48 5.83
N ARG A 228 -17.17 -2.82 6.92
CA ARG A 228 -18.05 -1.86 7.62
C ARG A 228 -17.24 -0.66 8.08
N THR A 229 -17.68 0.53 7.69
CA THR A 229 -17.09 1.82 8.10
C THR A 229 -17.61 2.25 9.46
N ARG A 230 -16.79 2.99 10.20
CA ARG A 230 -17.18 3.56 11.50
C ARG A 230 -16.99 5.07 11.58
N ALA A 231 -15.90 5.59 11.00
CA ALA A 231 -15.62 7.02 11.04
C ALA A 231 -16.63 7.78 10.15
N LYS A 232 -17.22 8.87 10.67
CA LYS A 232 -18.07 9.79 9.89
C LYS A 232 -17.16 10.58 8.92
N THR A 233 -17.55 10.68 7.65
CA THR A 233 -16.84 11.47 6.64
C THR A 233 -17.55 12.79 6.35
N LYS A 234 -16.80 13.90 6.18
CA LYS A 234 -17.39 15.18 5.74
C LYS A 234 -17.57 15.16 4.23
N VAL A 235 -18.83 15.15 3.78
CA VAL A 235 -19.21 14.98 2.37
C VAL A 235 -18.80 16.18 1.49
N ASN A 236 -18.65 17.39 2.06
CA ASN A 236 -18.56 18.65 1.30
C ASN A 236 -17.15 19.16 0.92
N SER A 237 -16.07 18.41 1.13
CA SER A 237 -14.71 18.83 0.74
C SER A 237 -14.43 18.67 -0.77
N PRO A 238 -13.54 19.45 -1.40
CA PRO A 238 -13.14 19.25 -2.81
C PRO A 238 -12.49 17.87 -3.03
N ILE A 239 -12.38 17.42 -4.30
CA ILE A 239 -11.74 16.13 -4.63
C ILE A 239 -10.26 16.14 -4.23
N ILE A 240 -9.59 17.25 -4.52
CA ILE A 240 -8.23 17.51 -4.07
C ILE A 240 -8.32 18.66 -3.07
N ASP A 241 -8.07 18.36 -1.79
CA ASP A 241 -7.94 19.41 -0.79
C ASP A 241 -6.54 20.03 -0.89
N VAL A 242 -6.45 21.12 -1.64
CA VAL A 242 -5.21 21.87 -1.86
C VAL A 242 -4.60 22.36 -0.54
N LYS A 243 -5.39 22.46 0.55
CA LYS A 243 -4.87 22.80 1.88
C LYS A 243 -3.91 21.74 2.41
N LEU A 244 -4.07 20.46 2.04
CA LEU A 244 -3.13 19.39 2.41
C LEU A 244 -1.73 19.67 1.89
N PHE A 245 -1.60 20.25 0.69
CA PHE A 245 -0.31 20.61 0.09
C PHE A 245 0.37 21.80 0.79
N LYS A 246 -0.32 22.49 1.70
CA LYS A 246 0.30 23.49 2.58
C LYS A 246 0.79 22.89 3.90
N ASN A 247 0.39 21.66 4.22
CA ASN A 247 0.81 20.98 5.44
C ASN A 247 2.20 20.34 5.24
N PRO A 248 3.25 20.80 5.95
CA PRO A 248 4.60 20.28 5.75
C PRO A 248 4.71 18.77 6.04
N LYS A 249 3.89 18.24 6.97
CA LYS A 249 3.88 16.79 7.27
C LYS A 249 3.42 15.97 6.06
N PHE A 250 2.43 16.49 5.32
CA PHE A 250 1.92 15.86 4.10
C PHE A 250 2.95 15.89 2.98
N ILE A 251 3.59 17.05 2.75
CA ILE A 251 4.64 17.18 1.74
C ILE A 251 5.79 16.21 2.01
N ILE A 252 6.25 16.11 3.26
CA ILE A 252 7.36 15.23 3.64
C ILE A 252 6.97 13.75 3.48
N MET A 253 5.74 13.36 3.83
CA MET A 253 5.25 11.99 3.57
C MET A 253 5.21 11.68 2.07
N CYS A 254 4.75 12.61 1.24
CA CYS A 254 4.73 12.42 -0.22
C CYS A 254 6.16 12.33 -0.78
N LEU A 255 7.05 13.26 -0.43
CA LEU A 255 8.44 13.25 -0.91
C LEU A 255 9.19 11.99 -0.49
N GLY A 256 9.05 11.60 0.78
CA GLY A 256 9.64 10.38 1.31
C GLY A 256 9.02 9.12 0.70
N GLY A 257 7.71 9.14 0.41
CA GLY A 257 6.99 8.07 -0.28
C GLY A 257 7.47 7.88 -1.71
N VAL A 258 7.57 8.94 -2.51
CA VAL A 258 8.08 8.92 -3.89
C VAL A 258 9.50 8.34 -3.93
N THR A 259 10.40 8.92 -3.13
CA THR A 259 11.83 8.60 -3.17
C THR A 259 12.12 7.20 -2.66
N PHE A 260 11.43 6.75 -1.60
CA PHE A 260 11.57 5.36 -1.14
C PHE A 260 11.00 4.36 -2.14
N SER A 261 9.81 4.65 -2.70
CA SER A 261 9.14 3.75 -3.64
C SER A 261 9.87 3.62 -4.97
N PHE A 262 10.64 4.65 -5.35
CA PHE A 262 11.55 4.59 -6.50
C PHE A 262 12.50 3.39 -6.44
N GLY A 263 13.12 3.14 -5.28
CA GLY A 263 14.04 2.03 -5.10
C GLY A 263 13.38 0.72 -4.65
N TYR A 264 12.20 0.79 -4.03
CA TYR A 264 11.57 -0.30 -3.31
C TYR A 264 11.21 -1.54 -4.15
N LEU A 265 10.72 -1.36 -5.38
CA LEU A 265 10.31 -2.50 -6.22
C LEU A 265 11.48 -3.17 -6.95
N ILE A 266 12.63 -2.50 -7.05
CA ILE A 266 13.78 -2.98 -7.81
C ILE A 266 14.28 -4.35 -7.31
N PRO A 267 14.49 -4.59 -5.99
CA PRO A 267 14.87 -5.92 -5.50
C PRO A 267 13.86 -7.00 -5.88
N MET A 268 12.57 -6.72 -5.79
CA MET A 268 11.52 -7.70 -6.09
C MET A 268 11.52 -8.13 -7.56
N TYR A 269 11.88 -7.22 -8.48
CA TYR A 269 11.90 -7.50 -9.91
C TYR A 269 13.24 -8.06 -10.42
N TYR A 270 14.37 -7.64 -9.84
CA TYR A 270 15.70 -8.00 -10.35
C TYR A 270 16.34 -9.19 -9.64
N ILE A 271 15.83 -9.66 -8.49
CA ILE A 271 16.38 -10.84 -7.81
C ILE A 271 16.42 -12.10 -8.71
N PRO A 272 15.38 -12.46 -9.48
CA PRO A 272 15.44 -13.65 -10.35
C PRO A 272 16.51 -13.56 -11.44
N ASP A 273 16.67 -12.37 -12.01
CA ASP A 273 17.64 -12.10 -13.08
C ASP A 273 19.08 -12.11 -12.52
N TYR A 274 19.29 -11.42 -11.39
CA TYR A 274 20.54 -11.44 -10.64
C TYR A 274 20.93 -12.86 -10.19
N ALA A 275 19.96 -13.67 -9.73
CA ALA A 275 20.22 -15.07 -9.37
C ALA A 275 20.75 -15.86 -10.56
N SER A 276 20.20 -15.62 -11.76
CA SER A 276 20.65 -16.26 -13.00
C SER A 276 22.06 -15.79 -13.39
N SER A 277 22.39 -14.50 -13.20
CA SER A 277 23.72 -13.97 -13.51
C SER A 277 24.83 -14.53 -12.61
N ILE A 278 24.50 -14.94 -11.38
CA ILE A 278 25.43 -15.64 -10.47
C ILE A 278 25.34 -17.17 -10.59
N SER A 279 24.84 -17.69 -11.71
CA SER A 279 24.73 -19.12 -12.04
C SER A 279 23.80 -19.95 -11.14
N LEU A 280 22.83 -19.31 -10.46
CA LEU A 280 21.74 -20.05 -9.81
C LEU A 280 20.66 -20.42 -10.83
N SER A 281 19.92 -21.48 -10.54
CA SER A 281 18.81 -21.89 -11.39
C SER A 281 17.64 -20.90 -11.32
N ALA A 282 16.86 -20.81 -12.41
CA ALA A 282 15.61 -20.04 -12.42
C ALA A 282 14.64 -20.44 -11.29
N SER A 283 14.62 -21.73 -10.93
CA SER A 283 13.82 -22.23 -9.80
C SER A 283 14.28 -21.65 -8.46
N SER A 284 15.58 -21.44 -8.29
CA SER A 284 16.15 -20.83 -7.08
C SER A 284 15.76 -19.35 -6.97
N GLY A 285 15.86 -18.60 -8.07
CA GLY A 285 15.42 -17.21 -8.12
C GLY A 285 13.92 -17.04 -7.79
N ALA A 286 13.08 -17.89 -8.37
CA ALA A 286 11.64 -17.91 -8.07
C ALA A 286 11.35 -18.27 -6.60
N LEU A 287 12.07 -19.25 -6.04
CA LEU A 287 11.95 -19.63 -4.64
C LEU A 287 12.35 -18.50 -3.68
N ILE A 288 13.43 -17.78 -3.98
CA ILE A 288 13.88 -16.62 -3.18
C ILE A 288 12.80 -15.52 -3.17
N VAL A 289 12.20 -15.20 -4.32
CA VAL A 289 11.09 -14.23 -4.39
C VAL A 289 9.84 -14.71 -3.63
N GLY A 290 9.53 -16.01 -3.72
CA GLY A 290 8.45 -16.60 -2.93
C GLY A 290 8.66 -16.44 -1.43
N LEU A 291 9.88 -16.74 -0.94
CA LEU A 291 10.26 -16.59 0.45
C LEU A 291 10.32 -15.12 0.89
N LEU A 292 10.74 -14.20 0.03
CA LEU A 292 10.69 -12.75 0.26
C LEU A 292 9.25 -12.30 0.55
N ASN A 293 8.28 -12.72 -0.27
CA ASN A 293 6.86 -12.40 -0.06
C ASN A 293 6.29 -13.03 1.22
N GLY A 294 6.72 -14.25 1.55
CA GLY A 294 6.40 -14.91 2.82
C GLY A 294 6.94 -14.14 4.03
N ALA A 295 8.21 -13.72 3.98
CA ALA A 295 8.82 -12.87 5.00
C ALA A 295 8.10 -11.52 5.12
N SER A 296 7.65 -10.94 4.00
CA SER A 296 6.84 -9.72 3.99
C SER A 296 5.49 -9.89 4.68
N ALA A 297 4.80 -11.00 4.46
CA ALA A 297 3.55 -11.30 5.19
C ALA A 297 3.77 -11.36 6.71
N LEU A 298 4.83 -12.06 7.15
CA LEU A 298 5.21 -12.12 8.57
C LEU A 298 5.60 -10.75 9.13
N GLY A 299 6.39 -10.00 8.37
CA GLY A 299 6.83 -8.65 8.72
C GLY A 299 5.66 -7.69 8.97
N ARG A 300 4.62 -7.73 8.12
CA ARG A 300 3.41 -6.90 8.30
C ARG A 300 2.74 -7.11 9.66
N VAL A 301 2.62 -8.37 10.09
CA VAL A 301 1.97 -8.68 11.37
C VAL A 301 2.90 -8.38 12.54
N LEU A 302 4.14 -8.85 12.49
CA LEU A 302 5.08 -8.73 13.61
C LEU A 302 5.55 -7.29 13.83
N LEU A 303 5.94 -6.58 12.77
CA LEU A 303 6.36 -5.18 12.86
C LEU A 303 5.17 -4.25 13.07
N GLY A 304 3.99 -4.58 12.52
CA GLY A 304 2.72 -3.92 12.85
C GLY A 304 2.42 -3.97 14.35
N THR A 305 2.54 -5.15 14.95
CA THR A 305 2.36 -5.35 16.40
C THR A 305 3.43 -4.62 17.21
N ALA A 306 4.69 -4.71 16.80
CA ALA A 306 5.79 -4.03 17.47
C ALA A 306 5.61 -2.50 17.45
N ALA A 307 5.11 -1.94 16.34
CA ALA A 307 4.86 -0.51 16.19
C ALA A 307 3.83 0.04 17.18
N ASP A 308 2.84 -0.76 17.57
CA ASP A 308 1.88 -0.37 18.60
C ASP A 308 2.52 -0.24 20.00
N ARG A 309 3.69 -0.85 20.23
CA ARG A 309 4.45 -0.74 21.49
C ARG A 309 5.58 0.29 21.46
N PHE A 310 6.29 0.36 20.34
CA PHE A 310 7.54 1.12 20.19
C PHE A 310 7.38 2.44 19.41
N GLY A 311 6.16 2.74 18.96
CA GLY A 311 5.83 3.94 18.19
C GLY A 311 5.81 3.66 16.69
N ARG A 312 4.74 4.10 16.04
CA ARG A 312 4.44 3.81 14.63
C ARG A 312 5.43 4.44 13.66
N LEU A 313 5.80 5.69 13.92
CA LEU A 313 6.80 6.41 13.14
C LEU A 313 8.20 5.84 13.34
N ASN A 314 8.56 5.46 14.57
CA ASN A 314 9.86 4.87 14.87
C ASN A 314 10.05 3.56 14.11
N LEU A 315 9.03 2.68 14.15
CA LEU A 315 9.11 1.39 13.47
C LEU A 315 9.04 1.54 11.96
N LEU A 316 8.27 2.49 11.42
CA LEU A 316 8.29 2.79 9.99
C LEU A 316 9.70 3.15 9.53
N VAL A 317 10.35 4.12 10.19
CA VAL A 317 11.71 4.55 9.82
C VAL A 317 12.72 3.42 10.01
N PHE A 318 12.60 2.63 11.08
CA PHE A 318 13.45 1.45 11.31
C PHE A 318 13.35 0.46 10.15
N CYS A 319 12.13 0.12 9.72
CA CYS A 319 11.92 -0.80 8.60
C CYS A 319 12.53 -0.25 7.31
N MET A 320 12.29 1.04 7.02
CA MET A 320 12.83 1.69 5.83
C MET A 320 14.36 1.69 5.84
N LEU A 321 14.98 2.00 6.98
CA LEU A 321 16.43 2.04 7.15
C LEU A 321 17.07 0.66 6.98
N VAL A 322 16.55 -0.35 7.68
CA VAL A 322 17.09 -1.72 7.60
C VAL A 322 16.90 -2.28 6.19
N GLY A 323 15.74 -2.05 5.56
CA GLY A 323 15.50 -2.43 4.17
C GLY A 323 16.50 -1.77 3.21
N SER A 324 16.71 -0.46 3.33
CA SER A 324 17.65 0.28 2.46
C SER A 324 19.11 -0.12 2.69
N LEU A 325 19.52 -0.32 3.95
CA LEU A 325 20.89 -0.74 4.26
C LEU A 325 21.15 -2.19 3.87
N SER A 326 20.17 -3.09 4.03
CA SER A 326 20.30 -4.48 3.55
C SER A 326 20.51 -4.53 2.04
N THR A 327 19.86 -3.63 1.30
CA THR A 327 20.00 -3.48 -0.15
C THR A 327 21.40 -3.00 -0.53
N LEU A 328 22.00 -2.07 0.24
CA LEU A 328 23.34 -1.53 -0.04
C LEU A 328 24.50 -2.40 0.46
N ILE A 329 24.28 -3.19 1.51
CA ILE A 329 25.35 -3.92 2.19
C ILE A 329 25.34 -5.40 1.81
N ILE A 330 24.17 -6.05 1.81
CA ILE A 330 24.09 -7.51 1.64
C ILE A 330 23.99 -7.86 0.16
N TRP A 331 23.09 -7.21 -0.61
CA TRP A 331 22.82 -7.60 -1.99
C TRP A 331 24.04 -7.49 -2.93
N PRO A 332 24.88 -6.43 -2.91
CA PRO A 332 26.07 -6.36 -3.77
C PRO A 332 27.06 -7.50 -3.53
N ASN A 333 27.08 -8.04 -2.32
CA ASN A 333 27.98 -9.11 -1.89
C ASN A 333 27.33 -10.50 -1.99
N ALA A 334 26.13 -10.59 -2.56
CA ALA A 334 25.33 -11.81 -2.55
C ALA A 334 25.67 -12.77 -3.71
N GLY A 335 26.93 -13.21 -3.80
CA GLY A 335 27.43 -14.06 -4.89
C GLY A 335 27.02 -15.55 -4.83
N SER A 336 26.09 -15.94 -3.94
CA SER A 336 25.59 -17.32 -3.85
C SER A 336 24.18 -17.37 -3.27
N PHE A 337 23.57 -18.56 -3.28
CA PHE A 337 22.18 -18.76 -2.84
C PHE A 337 21.91 -18.27 -1.41
N ALA A 338 22.78 -18.61 -0.45
CA ALA A 338 22.54 -18.30 0.96
C ALA A 338 22.57 -16.80 1.29
N PRO A 339 23.60 -16.01 0.90
CA PRO A 339 23.60 -14.55 1.07
C PRO A 339 22.41 -13.86 0.38
N LEU A 340 22.05 -14.30 -0.83
CA LEU A 340 20.92 -13.73 -1.56
C LEU A 340 19.59 -14.03 -0.87
N LEU A 341 19.44 -15.25 -0.32
CA LEU A 341 18.28 -15.62 0.49
C LEU A 341 18.20 -14.81 1.79
N ILE A 342 19.32 -14.61 2.49
CA ILE A 342 19.36 -13.79 3.71
C ILE A 342 18.93 -12.36 3.42
N PHE A 343 19.45 -11.77 2.34
CA PHE A 343 19.01 -10.46 1.86
C PHE A 343 17.50 -10.44 1.60
N ALA A 344 17.00 -11.38 0.81
CA ALA A 344 15.60 -11.44 0.42
C ALA A 344 14.65 -11.59 1.61
N LEU A 345 15.00 -12.40 2.62
CA LEU A 345 14.22 -12.57 3.83
C LEU A 345 14.22 -11.29 4.68
N LEU A 346 15.37 -10.66 4.88
CA LEU A 346 15.49 -9.43 5.68
C LEU A 346 14.79 -8.24 5.01
N PHE A 347 15.01 -8.08 3.70
CA PHE A 347 14.34 -7.08 2.88
C PHE A 347 12.84 -7.33 2.85
N GLY A 348 12.40 -8.56 2.58
CA GLY A 348 10.99 -8.94 2.59
C GLY A 348 10.31 -8.61 3.91
N PHE A 349 10.90 -9.00 5.03
CA PHE A 349 10.38 -8.74 6.38
C PHE A 349 10.19 -7.24 6.64
N THR A 350 11.22 -6.42 6.37
CA THR A 350 11.17 -4.96 6.59
C THR A 350 10.30 -4.23 5.57
N ALA A 351 10.26 -4.69 4.31
CA ALA A 351 9.32 -4.25 3.28
C ALA A 351 7.86 -4.46 3.72
N GLY A 352 7.58 -5.59 4.38
CA GLY A 352 6.28 -5.84 5.00
C GLY A 352 5.92 -4.80 6.06
N GLY A 353 6.88 -4.45 6.93
CA GLY A 353 6.74 -3.37 7.90
C GLY A 353 6.41 -2.02 7.25
N PHE A 354 7.15 -1.63 6.20
CA PHE A 354 6.88 -0.40 5.44
C PHE A 354 5.43 -0.35 4.93
N ILE A 355 4.99 -1.38 4.20
CA ILE A 355 3.66 -1.43 3.58
C ILE A 355 2.52 -1.38 4.61
N SER A 356 2.69 -2.02 5.78
CA SER A 356 1.66 -2.03 6.83
C SER A 356 1.66 -0.78 7.70
N LEU A 357 2.82 -0.19 7.99
CA LEU A 357 2.93 0.95 8.89
C LEU A 357 2.70 2.30 8.21
N PHE A 358 2.98 2.41 6.91
CA PHE A 358 2.76 3.65 6.16
C PHE A 358 1.31 4.18 6.29
N PRO A 359 0.24 3.41 6.04
CA PRO A 359 -1.14 3.88 6.20
C PRO A 359 -1.52 4.12 7.68
N VAL A 360 -0.92 3.38 8.61
CA VAL A 360 -1.13 3.56 10.07
C VAL A 360 -0.57 4.91 10.51
N VAL A 361 0.60 5.30 9.99
CA VAL A 361 1.23 6.60 10.24
C VAL A 361 0.39 7.73 9.65
N ILE A 362 -0.16 7.57 8.44
CA ILE A 362 -1.11 8.54 7.85
C ILE A 362 -2.30 8.76 8.80
N ALA A 363 -2.93 7.67 9.26
CA ALA A 363 -4.03 7.74 10.21
C ALA A 363 -3.65 8.32 11.58
N ASN A 364 -2.37 8.26 11.97
CA ASN A 364 -1.88 8.84 13.22
C ASN A 364 -1.65 10.36 13.09
N ILE A 365 -1.13 10.81 11.96
CA ILE A 365 -0.76 12.21 11.74
C ILE A 365 -1.96 13.06 11.33
N PHE A 366 -2.81 12.55 10.44
CA PHE A 366 -3.91 13.30 9.84
C PHE A 366 -5.28 12.97 10.42
N GLY A 367 -5.36 11.96 11.30
CA GLY A 367 -6.61 11.50 11.88
C GLY A 367 -7.39 10.55 10.98
N LEU A 368 -8.62 10.24 11.38
CA LEU A 368 -9.51 9.31 10.68
C LEU A 368 -10.48 10.00 9.71
N GLU A 369 -10.62 11.33 9.82
CA GLU A 369 -11.48 12.11 8.94
C GLU A 369 -10.91 12.14 7.52
N ASN A 370 -11.71 11.73 6.53
CA ASN A 370 -11.29 11.61 5.13
C ASN A 370 -9.99 10.79 4.94
N LEU A 371 -9.81 9.76 5.78
CA LEU A 371 -8.60 8.95 5.80
C LEU A 371 -8.31 8.32 4.44
N ALA A 372 -9.33 7.87 3.69
CA ALA A 372 -9.11 7.27 2.38
C ALA A 372 -8.60 8.30 1.36
N THR A 373 -9.12 9.53 1.39
CA THR A 373 -8.64 10.65 0.55
C THR A 373 -7.18 10.97 0.83
N VAL A 374 -6.80 11.17 2.11
CA VAL A 374 -5.41 11.49 2.48
C VAL A 374 -4.49 10.31 2.14
N THR A 375 -4.90 9.09 2.44
CA THR A 375 -4.15 7.87 2.10
C THR A 375 -3.95 7.77 0.59
N GLY A 376 -5.01 7.98 -0.19
CA GLY A 376 -4.99 7.96 -1.66
C GLY A 376 -4.03 8.98 -2.26
N LEU A 377 -4.05 10.22 -1.77
CA LEU A 377 -3.13 11.27 -2.22
C LEU A 377 -1.66 10.96 -1.90
N VAL A 378 -1.37 10.46 -0.69
CA VAL A 378 0.00 10.09 -0.31
C VAL A 378 0.48 8.89 -1.13
N TYR A 379 -0.35 7.86 -1.34
CA TYR A 379 0.01 6.72 -2.18
C TYR A 379 0.12 7.06 -3.67
N ALA A 380 -0.61 8.05 -4.17
CA ALA A 380 -0.41 8.50 -5.55
C ALA A 380 1.04 8.94 -5.80
N SER A 381 1.66 9.56 -4.80
CA SER A 381 3.08 9.91 -4.84
C SER A 381 4.00 8.67 -4.89
N THR A 382 3.68 7.59 -4.16
CA THR A 382 4.45 6.33 -4.24
C THR A 382 4.31 5.68 -5.62
N GLY A 383 3.14 5.82 -6.25
CA GLY A 383 2.89 5.40 -7.63
C GLY A 383 3.84 6.04 -8.65
N VAL A 384 4.12 7.34 -8.50
CA VAL A 384 5.09 8.05 -9.36
C VAL A 384 6.50 7.48 -9.18
N GLY A 385 6.92 7.23 -7.93
CA GLY A 385 8.21 6.60 -7.63
C GLY A 385 8.33 5.22 -8.27
N ASN A 386 7.33 4.35 -8.05
CA ASN A 386 7.29 3.00 -8.62
C ASN A 386 7.38 2.98 -10.15
N LEU A 387 6.66 3.90 -10.81
CA LEU A 387 6.62 4.00 -12.27
C LEU A 387 7.96 4.45 -12.85
N ALA A 388 8.68 5.35 -12.19
CA ALA A 388 9.96 5.85 -12.64
C ALA A 388 11.14 4.92 -12.29
N GLY A 389 11.09 4.26 -11.14
CA GLY A 389 12.18 3.46 -10.60
C GLY A 389 12.58 2.27 -11.46
N SER A 390 11.60 1.44 -11.85
CA SER A 390 11.89 0.19 -12.58
C SER A 390 12.43 0.43 -14.01
N PRO A 391 11.86 1.34 -14.83
CA PRO A 391 12.45 1.68 -16.13
C PRO A 391 13.84 2.31 -16.01
N THR A 392 14.09 3.13 -14.99
CA THR A 392 15.42 3.72 -14.75
C THR A 392 16.44 2.64 -14.42
N ALA A 393 16.08 1.68 -13.57
CA ALA A 393 16.89 0.50 -13.28
C ALA A 393 17.18 -0.32 -14.54
N GLY A 394 16.18 -0.52 -15.40
CA GLY A 394 16.34 -1.23 -16.67
C GLY A 394 17.33 -0.54 -17.61
N ALA A 395 17.15 0.76 -17.86
CA ALA A 395 18.05 1.53 -18.71
C ALA A 395 19.49 1.55 -18.16
N LEU A 396 19.64 1.55 -16.83
CA LEU A 396 20.95 1.49 -16.19
C LEU A 396 21.60 0.12 -16.34
N HIS A 397 20.82 -0.96 -16.23
CA HIS A 397 21.31 -2.31 -16.49
C HIS A 397 21.69 -2.50 -17.96
N ASP A 398 20.84 -2.06 -18.89
CA ASP A 398 21.08 -2.20 -20.34
C ASP A 398 22.35 -1.48 -20.79
N SER A 399 22.70 -0.35 -20.14
CA SER A 399 23.89 0.45 -20.49
C SER A 399 25.18 -0.06 -19.86
N THR A 400 25.12 -0.75 -18.72
CA THR A 400 26.32 -1.19 -17.98
C THR A 400 26.55 -2.70 -18.00
N SER A 401 25.49 -3.48 -18.26
CA SER A 401 25.45 -4.94 -18.06
C SER A 401 25.85 -5.41 -16.65
N ASP A 402 25.86 -4.49 -15.68
CA ASP A 402 26.20 -4.72 -14.28
C ASP A 402 24.95 -4.49 -13.42
N TYR A 403 24.83 -5.26 -12.34
CA TYR A 403 23.78 -5.12 -11.35
C TYR A 403 24.17 -4.14 -10.25
N LEU A 404 25.46 -3.88 -10.02
CA LEU A 404 25.88 -2.96 -8.96
C LEU A 404 25.25 -1.56 -9.11
N PRO A 405 25.23 -0.91 -10.30
CA PRO A 405 24.54 0.37 -10.46
C PRO A 405 23.04 0.32 -10.15
N VAL A 406 22.37 -0.78 -10.51
CA VAL A 406 20.94 -1.02 -10.23
C VAL A 406 20.69 -1.13 -8.73
N ILE A 407 21.55 -1.88 -8.02
CA ILE A 407 21.48 -2.07 -6.57
C ILE A 407 21.76 -0.74 -5.85
N LEU A 408 22.75 0.04 -6.29
CA LEU A 408 23.06 1.35 -5.73
C LEU A 408 21.91 2.34 -5.94
N LEU A 409 21.32 2.38 -7.13
CA LEU A 409 20.15 3.21 -7.42
C LEU A 409 18.99 2.89 -6.47
N SER A 410 18.69 1.60 -6.28
CA SER A 410 17.65 1.13 -5.35
C SER A 410 17.96 1.55 -3.91
N GLY A 411 19.13 1.19 -3.39
CA GLY A 411 19.47 1.43 -2.01
C GLY A 411 19.61 2.91 -1.65
N VAL A 412 20.26 3.73 -2.50
CA VAL A 412 20.47 5.17 -2.25
C VAL A 412 19.16 5.95 -2.24
N THR A 413 18.26 5.68 -3.20
CA THR A 413 16.95 6.34 -3.25
C THR A 413 16.08 5.96 -2.04
N MET A 414 16.15 4.70 -1.60
CA MET A 414 15.51 4.26 -0.36
C MET A 414 16.11 4.90 0.89
N VAL A 415 17.44 5.04 1.00
CA VAL A 415 18.08 5.75 2.11
C VAL A 415 17.62 7.20 2.15
N PHE A 416 17.57 7.88 0.99
CA PHE A 416 17.09 9.25 0.92
C PHE A 416 15.64 9.38 1.40
N GLY A 417 14.74 8.52 0.92
CA GLY A 417 13.34 8.49 1.39
C GLY A 417 13.20 8.17 2.88
N THR A 418 14.12 7.36 3.42
CA THR A 418 14.23 7.07 4.86
C THR A 418 14.63 8.31 5.65
N LEU A 419 15.63 9.07 5.20
CA LEU A 419 16.07 10.31 5.85
C LEU A 419 14.98 11.38 5.84
N VAL A 420 14.24 11.50 4.73
CA VAL A 420 13.07 12.40 4.63
C VAL A 420 12.00 12.03 5.66
N ASN A 421 11.64 10.75 5.78
CA ASN A 421 10.67 10.28 6.78
C ASN A 421 11.22 10.33 8.22
N PHE A 422 12.54 10.22 8.42
CA PHE A 422 13.16 10.48 9.72
C PHE A 422 13.00 11.95 10.11
N GLY A 423 13.13 12.88 9.17
CA GLY A 423 12.79 14.30 9.37
C GLY A 423 11.35 14.49 9.84
N LEU A 424 10.38 13.82 9.18
CA LEU A 424 8.98 13.81 9.62
C LEU A 424 8.83 13.30 11.05
N ARG A 425 9.51 12.19 11.37
CA ARG A 425 9.51 11.60 12.71
C ARG A 425 10.02 12.61 13.75
N MET A 426 11.10 13.33 13.47
CA MET A 426 11.64 14.36 14.36
C MET A 426 10.70 15.58 14.52
N MET A 427 9.91 15.90 13.51
CA MET A 427 8.91 16.97 13.56
C MET A 427 7.67 16.59 14.38
N VAL A 428 7.23 15.33 14.31
CA VAL A 428 6.03 14.85 15.01
C VAL A 428 6.36 14.43 16.45
N GLU A 429 7.45 13.69 16.66
CA GLU A 429 7.86 13.15 17.95
C GLU A 429 9.37 13.40 18.20
N ARG A 430 9.67 14.45 18.96
CA ARG A 430 11.07 14.79 19.30
C ARG A 430 11.73 13.77 20.24
N LYS A 431 10.96 13.03 21.05
CA LYS A 431 11.49 12.03 22.00
C LYS A 431 11.69 10.69 21.30
N LEU A 432 12.88 10.09 21.44
CA LEU A 432 13.27 8.82 20.79
C LEU A 432 12.39 7.62 21.17
N PHE A 433 11.74 7.66 22.34
CA PHE A 433 10.92 6.56 22.89
C PHE A 433 9.54 7.01 23.40
N ALA A 434 8.95 8.07 22.83
CA ALA A 434 7.58 8.43 23.21
C ALA A 434 6.61 7.30 22.82
N LYS A 435 5.91 6.74 23.81
CA LYS A 435 4.69 5.97 23.57
C LYS A 435 3.61 6.99 23.21
N ALA A 436 3.17 6.99 21.94
CA ALA A 436 1.99 7.71 21.50
C ALA A 436 0.71 6.92 21.84
#